data_AF-A0A926AB12-F1
#
_entry.id   AF-A0A926AB12-F1
#
_cell.length_a   1.000
_cell.length_b   1.000
_cell.length_c   1.000
_cell.angle_alpha   90.00
_cell.angle_beta   90.00
_cell.angle_gamma   90.00
#
_symmetry.space_group_name_H-M   'P 1'
#
loop_
_entity.id
_entity.type
_entity.pdbx_description
1 polymer ?
#
loop_
_entity_poly.entity_id
_entity_poly.type
_entity_poly.pdbx_seq_one_letter_code
_entity_poly.pdbx_strand_id
1 'polypeptide(L)'
;MELRDFAEQVLFATTLEEKLQSPETITDERPGSALITPDAPGRPNELRFKPQVSGKAEFPGLHQLEQPRERGRLLHFFANHELLATELMALVLLRFPDAPAAFRKGVYQTLKDEQEHTRLYIGRMKECGLTFGELPVSGYFWRTVSAMENPMDYVSSLCLTFEQANLDFARHFAKGFAQVGDVSTAKLLEKIYKDEIGHVAYGLKWFRRWKNQTQSDWEAFCRQLKFPLSPQRAKGFSLNVEGRRAAGLDPHFIAELNVYSQSKGRTPSVFVFNPYAEAFIAHGKTFTPGKQQAQLARDLANLPQFLGRQDDVVLVPKRPSVHFLSGIKQAGFALPEFVELGAATDASHTAALRDLGSRKLGRLRPWAWGPDSAELLAPLFANVTGEERTANQRFNEGIAQLYSKAWSAALLQKFLSSERCPPGSYWL
;
A
#
# COMPACT_ATOMS: atom_id res chain seq x y z
N MET A 1 27.22 11.74 27.12
CA MET A 1 27.01 10.34 26.69
C MET A 1 27.32 10.28 25.20
N GLU A 2 27.95 9.23 24.67
CA GLU A 2 28.12 9.11 23.21
C GLU A 2 26.80 8.72 22.55
N LEU A 3 26.64 9.11 21.27
CA LEU A 3 25.47 8.79 20.46
C LEU A 3 25.26 7.28 20.33
N ARG A 4 26.37 6.54 20.24
CA ARG A 4 26.35 5.08 20.19
C ARG A 4 25.77 4.49 21.47
N ASP A 5 26.28 4.88 22.64
CA ASP A 5 25.82 4.36 23.94
C ASP A 5 24.32 4.62 24.15
N PHE A 6 23.87 5.81 23.76
CA PHE A 6 22.45 6.17 23.78
C PHE A 6 21.62 5.27 22.86
N ALA A 7 22.07 5.04 21.63
CA ALA A 7 21.36 4.17 20.70
C ALA A 7 21.35 2.71 21.18
N GLU A 8 22.42 2.22 21.81
CA GLU A 8 22.46 0.88 22.43
C GLU A 8 21.45 0.78 23.59
N GLN A 9 21.38 1.80 24.45
CA GLN A 9 20.38 1.90 25.51
C GLN A 9 18.96 1.80 24.93
N VAL A 10 18.63 2.62 23.92
CA VAL A 10 17.30 2.64 23.31
C VAL A 10 16.97 1.29 22.65
N LEU A 11 17.94 0.67 21.98
CA LEU A 11 17.69 -0.57 21.24
C LEU A 11 17.57 -1.80 22.15
N PHE A 12 18.43 -1.92 23.17
CA PHE A 12 18.58 -3.14 23.96
C PHE A 12 17.97 -3.09 25.35
N ALA A 13 17.62 -1.91 25.88
CA ALA A 13 16.97 -1.82 27.18
C ALA A 13 15.72 -2.71 27.25
N THR A 14 15.46 -3.26 28.43
CA THR A 14 14.32 -4.16 28.67
C THR A 14 13.19 -3.50 29.43
N THR A 15 13.36 -2.22 29.79
CA THR A 15 12.31 -1.39 30.41
C THR A 15 11.92 -0.25 29.49
N LEU A 16 10.66 0.21 29.59
CA LEU A 16 10.21 1.39 28.87
C LEU A 16 10.90 2.66 29.34
N GLU A 17 11.18 2.77 30.64
CA GLU A 17 11.76 3.97 31.23
C GLU A 17 13.17 4.24 30.70
N GLU A 18 14.03 3.22 30.66
CA GLU A 18 15.37 3.33 30.06
C GLU A 18 15.29 3.64 28.56
N LYS A 19 14.36 3.01 27.82
CA LYS A 19 14.17 3.28 26.38
C LYS A 19 13.73 4.69 26.08
N LEU A 20 12.92 5.26 26.97
CA LEU A 20 12.35 6.59 26.83
C LEU A 20 13.13 7.60 27.68
N GLN A 21 14.38 7.33 28.03
CA GLN A 21 15.26 8.31 28.66
C GLN A 21 16.18 8.90 27.59
N SER A 22 16.24 10.22 27.49
CA SER A 22 17.15 10.92 26.57
C SER A 22 18.21 11.68 27.38
N PRO A 23 19.50 11.61 27.03
CA PRO A 23 20.53 12.39 27.71
C PRO A 23 20.40 13.89 27.39
N GLU A 24 20.80 14.74 28.34
CA GLU A 24 20.84 16.21 28.12
C GLU A 24 21.90 16.61 27.09
N THR A 25 23.05 15.95 27.11
CA THR A 25 24.18 16.22 26.22
C THR A 25 24.67 14.95 25.54
N ILE A 26 24.92 15.05 24.23
CA ILE A 26 25.36 13.94 23.39
C ILE A 26 26.55 14.34 22.53
N THR A 27 27.53 13.45 22.42
CA THR A 27 28.68 13.54 21.51
C THR A 27 28.57 12.46 20.43
N ASP A 28 29.17 12.67 19.26
CA ASP A 28 29.17 11.71 18.15
C ASP A 28 30.60 11.59 17.58
N GLU A 29 31.56 11.42 18.49
CA GLU A 29 33.00 11.39 18.17
C GLU A 29 33.49 9.96 17.95
N ARG A 30 32.81 8.98 18.57
CA ARG A 30 33.19 7.56 18.54
C ARG A 30 32.01 6.68 18.10
N PRO A 31 31.62 6.69 16.82
CA PRO A 31 30.46 5.92 16.34
C PRO A 31 30.69 4.39 16.36
N GLY A 32 31.95 3.95 16.39
CA GLY A 32 32.32 2.53 16.53
C GLY A 32 32.08 1.70 15.26
N SER A 33 32.05 0.39 15.41
CA SER A 33 31.80 -0.54 14.30
C SER A 33 30.31 -0.76 14.04
N ALA A 34 29.97 -1.10 12.79
CA ALA A 34 28.59 -1.36 12.39
C ALA A 34 28.00 -2.56 13.16
N LEU A 35 26.82 -2.39 13.72
CA LEU A 35 26.09 -3.43 14.44
C LEU A 35 25.42 -4.41 13.46
N ILE A 36 25.45 -5.71 13.82
CA ILE A 36 24.60 -6.73 13.20
C ILE A 36 23.17 -6.58 13.75
N THR A 37 22.19 -6.39 12.86
CA THR A 37 20.78 -6.23 13.25
C THR A 37 20.33 -7.40 14.14
N PRO A 38 19.80 -7.14 15.35
CA PRO A 38 19.23 -8.19 16.19
C PRO A 38 17.87 -8.65 15.64
N ASP A 39 17.45 -9.85 16.01
CA ASP A 39 16.15 -10.40 15.59
C ASP A 39 14.97 -9.51 16.03
N ALA A 40 15.08 -8.91 17.22
CA ALA A 40 14.11 -8.00 17.81
C ALA A 40 14.81 -6.99 18.74
N PRO A 41 14.22 -5.80 18.97
CA PRO A 41 14.69 -4.89 20.00
C PRO A 41 14.44 -5.50 21.38
N GLY A 42 15.26 -5.13 22.37
CA GLY A 42 14.94 -5.44 23.77
C GLY A 42 13.62 -4.77 24.14
N ARG A 43 12.72 -5.42 24.88
CA ARG A 43 11.44 -4.85 25.33
C ARG A 43 10.98 -5.57 26.61
N PRO A 44 10.19 -4.93 27.48
CA PRO A 44 9.57 -5.61 28.61
C PRO A 44 8.61 -6.70 28.13
N ASN A 45 8.33 -7.68 28.98
CA ASN A 45 7.67 -8.93 28.60
C ASN A 45 6.30 -8.70 27.93
N GLU A 46 5.53 -7.75 28.43
CA GLU A 46 4.22 -7.33 27.95
C GLU A 46 4.25 -6.65 26.57
N LEU A 47 5.41 -6.15 26.13
CA LEU A 47 5.61 -5.49 24.84
C LEU A 47 6.43 -6.31 23.84
N ARG A 48 6.73 -7.56 24.14
CA ARG A 48 7.34 -8.47 23.16
C ARG A 48 6.37 -8.71 22.00
N PHE A 49 6.91 -8.73 20.78
CA PHE A 49 6.11 -9.00 19.60
C PHE A 49 5.48 -10.39 19.71
N LYS A 50 4.14 -10.48 19.62
CA LYS A 50 3.50 -11.80 19.51
C LYS A 50 3.76 -12.39 18.11
N PRO A 51 3.87 -13.72 17.99
CA PRO A 51 3.86 -14.40 16.70
C PRO A 51 2.65 -13.95 15.89
N GLN A 52 2.82 -13.85 14.57
CA GLN A 52 1.76 -13.38 13.69
C GLN A 52 0.59 -14.37 13.70
N VAL A 53 -0.39 -14.14 14.59
CA VAL A 53 -1.66 -14.87 14.55
C VAL A 53 -2.36 -14.46 13.26
N SER A 54 -2.92 -15.44 12.55
CA SER A 54 -3.59 -15.32 11.24
C SER A 54 -4.92 -14.53 11.28
N GLY A 55 -5.04 -13.55 12.17
CA GLY A 55 -6.11 -12.57 12.20
C GLY A 55 -5.49 -11.17 12.21
N LYS A 56 -5.94 -10.29 11.31
CA LYS A 56 -5.64 -8.86 11.44
C LYS A 56 -6.24 -8.42 12.77
N ALA A 57 -5.42 -7.93 13.71
CA ALA A 57 -5.95 -7.16 14.82
C ALA A 57 -6.81 -6.04 14.19
N GLU A 58 -8.11 -6.05 14.47
CA GLU A 58 -9.00 -5.04 13.91
C GLU A 58 -8.53 -3.68 14.40
N PHE A 59 -8.28 -2.79 13.44
CA PHE A 59 -7.96 -1.42 13.75
C PHE A 59 -9.28 -0.71 14.11
N PRO A 60 -9.41 -0.08 15.29
CA PRO A 60 -10.67 0.53 15.71
C PRO A 60 -11.16 1.56 14.69
N GLY A 61 -12.41 1.41 14.25
CA GLY A 61 -13.04 2.38 13.36
C GLY A 61 -13.42 3.66 14.11
N LEU A 62 -13.50 4.79 13.41
CA LEU A 62 -13.87 6.08 14.02
C LEU A 62 -15.20 6.03 14.80
N HIS A 63 -16.16 5.21 14.35
CA HIS A 63 -17.46 5.03 15.00
C HIS A 63 -17.36 4.42 16.42
N GLN A 64 -16.24 3.78 16.77
CA GLN A 64 -16.03 3.17 18.09
C GLN A 64 -15.41 4.14 19.08
N LEU A 65 -14.94 5.31 18.63
CA LEU A 65 -14.28 6.31 19.47
C LEU A 65 -15.21 6.98 20.49
N GLU A 66 -16.52 6.71 20.49
CA GLU A 66 -17.38 7.13 21.61
C GLU A 66 -17.01 6.41 22.91
N GLN A 67 -16.46 5.19 22.82
CA GLN A 67 -16.07 4.38 23.97
C GLN A 67 -14.64 4.73 24.41
N PRO A 68 -14.41 5.17 25.66
CA PRO A 68 -13.07 5.51 26.14
C PRO A 68 -12.04 4.39 25.96
N ARG A 69 -12.44 3.13 26.17
CA ARG A 69 -11.53 1.99 26.01
C ARG A 69 -11.05 1.82 24.56
N GLU A 70 -11.91 2.08 23.57
CA GLU A 70 -11.51 2.00 22.15
C GLU A 70 -10.59 3.16 21.75
N ARG A 71 -10.75 4.34 22.38
CA ARG A 71 -9.77 5.43 22.29
C ARG A 71 -8.40 4.98 22.78
N GLY A 72 -8.35 4.40 23.98
CA GLY A 72 -7.10 3.89 24.55
C GLY A 72 -6.47 2.78 23.71
N ARG A 73 -7.27 1.91 23.08
CA ARG A 73 -6.78 0.86 22.18
C ARG A 73 -6.12 1.44 20.92
N LEU A 74 -6.71 2.50 20.37
CA LEU A 74 -6.13 3.22 19.24
C LEU A 74 -4.81 3.91 19.63
N LEU A 75 -4.77 4.57 20.79
CA LEU A 75 -3.56 5.21 21.31
C LEU A 75 -2.46 4.19 21.65
N HIS A 76 -2.82 3.00 22.12
CA HIS A 76 -1.88 1.89 22.32
C HIS A 76 -1.21 1.47 21.01
N PHE A 77 -1.98 1.39 19.91
CA PHE A 77 -1.43 1.09 18.59
C PHE A 77 -0.46 2.18 18.12
N PHE A 78 -0.80 3.45 18.29
CA PHE A 78 0.09 4.56 17.94
C PHE A 78 1.36 4.58 18.78
N ALA A 79 1.27 4.41 20.10
CA ALA A 79 2.44 4.31 20.97
C ALA A 79 3.40 3.19 20.55
N ASN A 80 2.89 2.04 20.10
CA ASN A 80 3.73 0.97 19.57
C ASN A 80 4.43 1.37 18.26
N HIS A 81 3.79 2.17 17.40
CA HIS A 81 4.41 2.69 16.19
C HIS A 81 5.55 3.66 16.51
N GLU A 82 5.35 4.60 17.43
CA GLU A 82 6.39 5.56 17.81
C GLU A 82 7.57 4.88 18.53
N LEU A 83 7.28 3.87 19.36
CA LEU A 83 8.33 3.07 19.98
C LEU A 83 9.12 2.27 18.94
N LEU A 84 8.45 1.71 17.93
CA LEU A 84 9.13 1.03 16.82
C LEU A 84 9.99 1.98 15.99
N ALA A 85 9.51 3.21 15.73
CA ALA A 85 10.28 4.24 15.04
C ALA A 85 11.54 4.60 15.83
N THR A 86 11.38 4.84 17.14
CA THR A 86 12.48 5.08 18.10
C THR A 86 13.55 3.97 18.04
N GLU A 87 13.12 2.70 18.08
CA GLU A 87 14.02 1.54 18.03
C GLU A 87 14.70 1.36 16.67
N LEU A 88 13.99 1.63 15.57
CA LEU A 88 14.55 1.59 14.21
C LEU A 88 15.57 2.71 13.99
N MET A 89 15.32 3.91 14.51
CA MET A 89 16.27 5.02 14.46
C MET A 89 17.53 4.72 15.29
N ALA A 90 17.38 4.11 16.46
CA ALA A 90 18.51 3.61 17.24
C ALA A 90 19.33 2.57 16.44
N LEU A 91 18.65 1.63 15.79
CA LEU A 91 19.31 0.66 14.91
C LEU A 91 20.06 1.34 13.76
N VAL A 92 19.50 2.38 13.12
CA VAL A 92 20.16 3.14 12.04
C VAL A 92 21.47 3.76 12.52
N LEU A 93 21.47 4.36 13.71
CA LEU A 93 22.65 4.97 14.31
C LEU A 93 23.77 3.94 14.58
N LEU A 94 23.40 2.74 15.01
CA LEU A 94 24.34 1.66 15.31
C LEU A 94 24.81 0.90 14.07
N ARG A 95 23.94 0.78 13.07
CA ARG A 95 24.18 0.00 11.85
C ARG A 95 24.96 0.78 10.80
N PHE A 96 24.84 2.10 10.78
CA PHE A 96 25.52 2.97 9.82
C PHE A 96 26.41 4.02 10.50
N PRO A 97 27.44 3.59 11.26
CA PRO A 97 28.37 4.53 11.90
C PRO A 97 29.13 5.39 10.90
N ASP A 98 29.29 4.93 9.66
CA ASP A 98 29.97 5.68 8.59
C ASP A 98 29.05 6.64 7.81
N ALA A 99 27.73 6.64 8.09
CA ALA A 99 26.82 7.61 7.49
C ALA A 99 27.23 9.04 7.90
N PRO A 100 26.99 10.09 7.10
CA PRO A 100 27.45 11.44 7.43
C PRO A 100 27.02 11.89 8.85
N ALA A 101 27.90 12.55 9.60
CA ALA A 101 27.60 12.99 10.98
C ALA A 101 26.33 13.87 11.05
N ALA A 102 26.11 14.72 10.04
CA ALA A 102 24.88 15.52 9.94
C ALA A 102 23.61 14.64 9.76
N PHE A 103 23.73 13.48 9.12
CA PHE A 103 22.64 12.50 9.03
C PHE A 103 22.39 11.82 10.37
N ARG A 104 23.45 11.33 11.03
CA ARG A 104 23.31 10.70 12.35
C ARG A 104 22.71 11.67 13.39
N LYS A 105 23.16 12.92 13.40
CA LYS A 105 22.58 13.98 14.25
C LYS A 105 21.09 14.24 13.97
N GLY A 106 20.68 14.21 12.71
CA GLY A 106 19.28 14.39 12.34
C GLY A 106 18.41 13.20 12.79
N VAL A 107 18.89 11.96 12.58
CA VAL A 107 18.22 10.74 13.08
C VAL A 107 18.08 10.78 14.60
N TYR A 108 19.12 11.23 15.32
CA TYR A 108 19.05 11.43 16.76
C TYR A 108 17.95 12.41 17.18
N GLN A 109 17.81 13.54 16.48
CA GLN A 109 16.78 14.52 16.80
C GLN A 109 15.37 13.93 16.60
N THR A 110 15.13 13.31 15.45
CA THR A 110 13.85 12.64 15.17
C THR A 110 13.56 11.54 16.19
N LEU A 111 14.56 10.76 16.59
CA LEU A 111 14.42 9.73 17.63
C LEU A 111 13.91 10.31 18.95
N LYS A 112 14.41 11.49 19.37
CA LYS A 112 13.91 12.17 20.57
C LYS A 112 12.46 12.59 20.43
N ASP A 113 12.08 13.06 19.25
CA ASP A 113 10.72 13.47 18.96
C ASP A 113 9.79 12.24 19.05
N GLU A 114 10.20 11.08 18.54
CA GLU A 114 9.43 9.82 18.68
C GLU A 114 9.38 9.26 20.11
N GLN A 115 10.45 9.44 20.91
CA GLN A 115 10.40 9.14 22.34
C GLN A 115 9.34 10.01 23.03
N GLU A 116 9.27 11.29 22.68
CA GLU A 116 8.25 12.20 23.22
C GLU A 116 6.84 11.82 22.76
N HIS A 117 6.65 11.52 21.47
CA HIS A 117 5.37 11.03 20.96
C HIS A 117 4.91 9.77 21.69
N THR A 118 5.83 8.83 21.93
CA THR A 118 5.55 7.61 22.71
C THR A 118 5.06 7.96 24.12
N ARG A 119 5.74 8.87 24.83
CA ARG A 119 5.33 9.31 26.18
C ARG A 119 3.96 9.98 26.17
N LEU A 120 3.68 10.84 25.19
CA LEU A 120 2.39 11.52 25.05
C LEU A 120 1.23 10.54 24.86
N TYR A 121 1.40 9.52 24.01
CA TYR A 121 0.39 8.48 23.85
C TYR A 121 0.21 7.61 25.10
N ILE A 122 1.30 7.26 25.80
CA ILE A 122 1.24 6.52 27.08
C ILE A 122 0.45 7.31 28.12
N GLY A 123 0.69 8.62 28.24
CA GLY A 123 -0.09 9.48 29.15
C GLY A 123 -1.58 9.46 28.82
N ARG A 124 -1.93 9.71 27.55
CA ARG A 124 -3.33 9.80 27.12
C ARG A 124 -4.08 8.47 27.13
N MET A 125 -3.42 7.35 26.82
CA MET A 125 -4.07 6.03 26.90
C MET A 125 -4.40 5.64 28.34
N LYS A 126 -3.58 6.07 29.32
CA LYS A 126 -3.82 5.83 30.74
C LYS A 126 -5.09 6.54 31.22
N GLU A 127 -5.30 7.78 30.78
CA GLU A 127 -6.55 8.51 31.03
C GLU A 127 -7.78 7.83 30.40
N CYS A 128 -7.57 7.02 29.35
CA CYS A 128 -8.61 6.20 28.72
C CYS A 128 -8.79 4.82 29.39
N GLY A 129 -8.09 4.54 30.51
CA GLY A 129 -8.19 3.31 31.27
C GLY A 129 -7.41 2.12 30.69
N LEU A 130 -6.41 2.36 29.84
CA LEU A 130 -5.56 1.32 29.25
C LEU A 130 -4.10 1.56 29.61
N THR A 131 -3.37 0.46 29.84
CA THR A 131 -1.90 0.50 30.07
C THR A 131 -1.17 0.00 28.84
N PHE A 132 -0.01 0.61 28.52
CA PHE A 132 0.79 0.15 27.40
C PHE A 132 1.34 -1.26 27.67
N GLY A 133 1.12 -2.17 26.72
CA GLY A 133 1.39 -3.60 26.91
C GLY A 133 0.21 -4.45 27.41
N GLU A 134 -0.93 -3.86 27.80
CA GLU A 134 -2.14 -4.64 28.12
C GLU A 134 -2.67 -5.37 26.87
N LEU A 135 -2.54 -4.75 25.71
CA LEU A 135 -2.89 -5.33 24.41
C LEU A 135 -1.64 -5.82 23.67
N PRO A 136 -1.76 -6.88 22.83
CA PRO A 136 -0.66 -7.33 21.99
C PRO A 136 -0.14 -6.24 21.04
N VAL A 137 1.18 -6.21 20.84
CA VAL A 137 1.82 -5.30 19.89
C VAL A 137 2.29 -6.01 18.62
N SER A 138 2.21 -5.31 17.50
CA SER A 138 2.70 -5.77 16.20
C SER A 138 4.14 -5.34 15.98
N GLY A 139 5.01 -6.26 15.55
CA GLY A 139 6.38 -5.94 15.09
C GLY A 139 6.50 -5.67 13.58
N TYR A 140 5.44 -5.18 12.92
CA TYR A 140 5.43 -5.05 11.45
C TYR A 140 6.49 -4.08 10.92
N PHE A 141 6.65 -2.90 11.52
CA PHE A 141 7.68 -1.94 11.06
C PHE A 141 9.07 -2.52 11.23
N TRP A 142 9.35 -3.14 12.40
CA TRP A 142 10.63 -3.81 12.66
C TRP A 142 10.96 -4.81 11.56
N ARG A 143 10.10 -5.81 11.33
CA ARG A 143 10.33 -6.86 10.32
C ARG A 143 10.51 -6.34 8.90
N THR A 144 9.95 -5.17 8.61
CA THR A 144 9.94 -4.62 7.25
C THR A 144 11.14 -3.70 7.01
N VAL A 145 11.66 -3.04 8.05
CA VAL A 145 12.68 -1.99 7.93
C VAL A 145 14.04 -2.44 8.48
N SER A 146 14.10 -3.30 9.50
CA SER A 146 15.35 -3.66 10.20
C SER A 146 16.38 -4.37 9.31
N ALA A 147 15.92 -5.01 8.23
CA ALA A 147 16.76 -5.64 7.21
C ALA A 147 17.46 -4.63 6.27
N MET A 148 17.35 -3.33 6.53
CA MET A 148 18.04 -2.26 5.79
C MET A 148 19.53 -2.57 5.57
N GLU A 149 20.02 -2.33 4.37
CA GLU A 149 21.42 -2.56 3.97
C GLU A 149 22.22 -1.27 3.89
N ASN A 150 21.53 -0.14 3.72
CA ASN A 150 22.12 1.18 3.61
C ASN A 150 21.18 2.24 4.22
N PRO A 151 21.67 3.47 4.52
CA PRO A 151 20.84 4.54 5.07
C PRO A 151 19.65 4.96 4.20
N MET A 152 19.74 4.79 2.87
CA MET A 152 18.66 5.13 1.95
C MET A 152 17.46 4.17 2.08
N ASP A 153 17.70 2.90 2.44
CA ASP A 153 16.63 1.94 2.76
C ASP A 153 15.79 2.40 3.96
N TYR A 154 16.44 2.95 5.01
CA TYR A 154 15.74 3.54 6.15
C TYR A 154 14.91 4.75 5.71
N VAL A 155 15.51 5.67 4.95
CA VAL A 155 14.84 6.89 4.50
C VAL A 155 13.63 6.58 3.63
N SER A 156 13.74 5.64 2.69
CA SER A 156 12.60 5.26 1.83
C SER A 156 11.52 4.52 2.60
N SER A 157 11.91 3.62 3.51
CA SER A 157 10.99 2.68 4.16
C SER A 157 10.30 3.25 5.40
N LEU A 158 10.98 4.11 6.17
CA LEU A 158 10.39 4.78 7.33
C LEU A 158 9.91 6.17 6.96
N CYS A 159 10.81 7.07 6.54
CA CYS A 159 10.45 8.48 6.35
C CYS A 159 9.49 8.72 5.18
N LEU A 160 9.83 8.21 4.00
CA LEU A 160 9.01 8.43 2.80
C LEU A 160 7.83 7.45 2.67
N THR A 161 7.69 6.51 3.61
CA THR A 161 6.58 5.54 3.63
C THR A 161 5.75 5.67 4.91
N PHE A 162 6.27 5.26 6.07
CA PHE A 162 5.46 5.23 7.29
C PHE A 162 5.18 6.63 7.87
N GLU A 163 6.19 7.47 8.03
CA GLU A 163 6.03 8.87 8.51
C GLU A 163 5.17 9.68 7.52
N GLN A 164 5.42 9.51 6.22
CA GLN A 164 4.56 10.12 5.20
C GLN A 164 3.09 9.68 5.30
N ALA A 165 2.82 8.41 5.63
CA ALA A 165 1.45 7.95 5.85
C ALA A 165 0.85 8.52 7.14
N ASN A 166 1.67 8.79 8.17
CA ASN A 166 1.23 9.43 9.41
C ASN A 166 0.67 10.84 9.17
N LEU A 167 1.12 11.57 8.14
CA LEU A 167 0.49 12.84 7.74
C LEU A 167 -1.01 12.72 7.42
N ASP A 168 -1.44 11.55 6.94
CA ASP A 168 -2.85 11.25 6.65
C ASP A 168 -3.57 10.79 7.92
N PHE A 169 -2.96 9.86 8.65
CA PHE A 169 -3.56 9.27 9.84
C PHE A 169 -3.73 10.30 10.96
N ALA A 170 -2.71 11.11 11.25
CA ALA A 170 -2.78 12.14 12.29
C ALA A 170 -3.96 13.10 12.04
N ARG A 171 -4.15 13.56 10.79
CA ARG A 171 -5.30 14.43 10.46
C ARG A 171 -6.63 13.71 10.49
N HIS A 172 -6.69 12.47 10.02
CA HIS A 172 -7.91 11.67 10.04
C HIS A 172 -8.40 11.43 11.47
N PHE A 173 -7.51 10.98 12.36
CA PHE A 173 -7.86 10.69 13.74
C PHE A 173 -8.02 11.95 14.57
N ALA A 174 -7.25 13.03 14.35
CA ALA A 174 -7.47 14.30 15.05
C ALA A 174 -8.90 14.81 14.84
N LYS A 175 -9.40 14.75 13.59
CA LYS A 175 -10.79 15.09 13.27
C LYS A 175 -11.79 14.16 13.96
N GLY A 176 -11.53 12.84 13.91
CA GLY A 176 -12.40 11.85 14.56
C GLY A 176 -12.50 12.03 16.08
N PHE A 177 -11.37 12.26 16.76
CA PHE A 177 -11.34 12.55 18.20
C PHE A 177 -12.05 13.85 18.56
N ALA A 178 -11.86 14.90 17.76
CA ALA A 178 -12.58 16.16 17.97
C ALA A 178 -14.11 16.00 17.82
N GLN A 179 -14.57 15.17 16.88
CA GLN A 179 -16.00 14.89 16.66
C GLN A 179 -16.65 14.19 17.86
N VAL A 180 -15.92 13.32 18.57
CA VAL A 180 -16.41 12.63 19.77
C VAL A 180 -16.12 13.40 21.08
N GLY A 181 -15.74 14.68 20.98
CA GLY A 181 -15.48 15.57 22.10
C GLY A 181 -14.13 15.40 22.80
N ASP A 182 -13.24 14.54 22.30
CA ASP A 182 -11.89 14.36 22.84
C ASP A 182 -10.89 15.36 22.25
N VAL A 183 -11.04 16.61 22.64
CA VAL A 183 -10.21 17.74 22.18
C VAL A 183 -8.74 17.56 22.58
N SER A 184 -8.48 16.94 23.74
CA SER A 184 -7.13 16.73 24.24
C SER A 184 -6.33 15.77 23.34
N THR A 185 -6.94 14.66 22.89
CA THR A 185 -6.30 13.74 21.94
C THR A 185 -6.16 14.37 20.56
N ALA A 186 -7.16 15.15 20.12
CA ALA A 186 -7.08 15.87 18.84
C ALA A 186 -5.88 16.84 18.80
N LYS A 187 -5.68 17.64 19.86
CA LYS A 187 -4.54 18.57 19.97
C LYS A 187 -3.19 17.85 20.01
N LEU A 188 -3.12 16.70 20.69
CA LEU A 188 -1.91 15.86 20.69
C LEU A 188 -1.56 15.43 19.25
N LEU A 189 -2.54 14.91 18.49
CA LEU A 189 -2.32 14.50 17.11
C LEU A 189 -1.96 15.67 16.19
N GLU A 190 -2.47 16.87 16.46
CA GLU A 190 -2.06 18.09 15.75
C GLU A 190 -0.61 18.51 16.04
N LYS A 191 -0.12 18.28 17.26
CA LYS A 191 1.29 18.48 17.60
C LYS A 191 2.15 17.50 16.79
N ILE A 192 1.86 16.20 16.89
CA ILE A 192 2.60 15.15 16.17
C ILE A 192 2.59 15.40 14.67
N TYR A 193 1.45 15.80 14.09
CA TYR A 193 1.36 16.14 12.68
C TYR A 193 2.37 17.21 12.22
N LYS A 194 2.70 18.19 13.07
CA LYS A 194 3.68 19.23 12.74
C LYS A 194 5.11 18.67 12.75
N ASP A 195 5.41 17.83 13.73
CA ASP A 195 6.72 17.19 13.86
C ASP A 195 6.96 16.22 12.67
N GLU A 196 5.93 15.46 12.29
CA GLU A 196 5.95 14.55 11.13
C GLU A 196 6.23 15.24 9.79
N ILE A 197 5.78 16.49 9.59
CA ILE A 197 6.15 17.27 8.40
C ILE A 197 7.68 17.46 8.35
N GLY A 198 8.29 17.74 9.51
CA GLY A 198 9.73 17.86 9.66
C GLY A 198 10.47 16.55 9.40
N HIS A 199 9.93 15.43 9.89
CA HIS A 199 10.53 14.10 9.73
C HIS A 199 10.56 13.69 8.24
N VAL A 200 9.44 13.87 7.55
CA VAL A 200 9.33 13.60 6.10
C VAL A 200 10.25 14.54 5.30
N ALA A 201 10.32 15.83 5.65
CA ALA A 201 11.21 16.78 4.98
C ALA A 201 12.68 16.43 5.14
N TYR A 202 13.07 16.00 6.35
CA TYR A 202 14.40 15.52 6.66
C TYR A 202 14.77 14.29 5.85
N GLY A 203 13.89 13.28 5.81
CA GLY A 203 14.06 12.08 4.98
C GLY A 203 14.20 12.43 3.51
N LEU A 204 13.31 13.28 2.97
CA LEU A 204 13.35 13.70 1.58
C LEU A 204 14.67 14.39 1.19
N LYS A 205 15.21 15.23 2.08
CA LYS A 205 16.50 15.90 1.88
C LYS A 205 17.64 14.90 1.67
N TRP A 206 17.73 13.87 2.50
CA TRP A 206 18.76 12.84 2.38
C TRP A 206 18.49 11.89 1.21
N PHE A 207 17.23 11.54 0.97
CA PHE A 207 16.81 10.77 -0.20
C PHE A 207 17.29 11.42 -1.50
N ARG A 208 17.03 12.72 -1.66
CA ARG A 208 17.48 13.50 -2.83
C ARG A 208 19.00 13.57 -2.95
N ARG A 209 19.75 13.49 -1.85
CA ARG A 209 21.22 13.49 -1.88
C ARG A 209 21.82 12.16 -2.34
N TRP A 210 21.15 11.04 -2.06
CA TRP A 210 21.65 9.70 -2.37
C TRP A 210 21.06 9.08 -3.63
N LYS A 211 19.86 9.48 -4.04
CA LYS A 211 19.25 8.96 -5.27
C LYS A 211 20.07 9.31 -6.51
N ASN A 212 19.87 8.54 -7.58
CA ASN A 212 20.35 8.94 -8.89
C ASN A 212 19.67 10.25 -9.31
N GLN A 213 20.49 11.28 -9.58
CA GLN A 213 19.99 12.63 -9.90
C GLN A 213 19.25 12.68 -11.24
N THR A 214 19.44 11.70 -12.13
CA THR A 214 18.71 11.64 -13.41
C THR A 214 17.28 11.13 -13.26
N GLN A 215 16.92 10.55 -12.11
CA GLN A 215 15.58 10.04 -11.85
C GLN A 215 14.74 11.08 -11.12
N SER A 216 13.43 11.11 -11.39
CA SER A 216 12.49 11.84 -10.53
C SER A 216 12.47 11.24 -9.12
N ASP A 217 11.95 12.00 -8.15
CA ASP A 217 11.79 11.52 -6.77
C ASP A 217 10.87 10.28 -6.72
N TRP A 218 9.81 10.28 -7.52
CA TRP A 218 8.84 9.19 -7.59
C TRP A 218 9.45 7.89 -8.12
N GLU A 219 10.19 7.96 -9.22
CA GLU A 219 10.86 6.79 -9.83
C GLU A 219 11.92 6.21 -8.90
N ALA A 220 12.75 7.07 -8.31
CA ALA A 220 13.75 6.64 -7.35
C ALA A 220 13.10 6.00 -6.14
N PHE A 221 11.99 6.55 -5.63
CA PHE A 221 11.28 6.02 -4.47
C PHE A 221 10.68 4.65 -4.76
N CYS A 222 9.98 4.50 -5.88
CA CYS A 222 9.42 3.22 -6.31
C CYS A 222 10.50 2.14 -6.45
N ARG A 223 11.67 2.49 -7.00
CA ARG A 223 12.80 1.56 -7.18
C ARG A 223 13.49 1.20 -5.87
N GLN A 224 13.57 2.13 -4.91
CA GLN A 224 14.23 1.90 -3.63
C GLN A 224 13.43 0.96 -2.72
N LEU A 225 12.10 0.98 -2.81
CA LEU A 225 11.25 0.16 -1.95
C LEU A 225 11.43 -1.33 -2.22
N LYS A 226 11.66 -2.08 -1.14
CA LYS A 226 11.78 -3.53 -1.15
C LYS A 226 10.48 -4.17 -0.67
N PHE A 227 10.11 -5.31 -1.25
CA PHE A 227 8.96 -6.10 -0.76
C PHE A 227 9.13 -6.39 0.74
N PRO A 228 8.06 -6.30 1.56
CA PRO A 228 6.64 -6.12 1.22
C PRO A 228 6.15 -4.67 1.13
N LEU A 229 7.05 -3.68 1.08
CA LEU A 229 6.65 -2.28 0.94
C LEU A 229 6.32 -1.92 -0.50
N SER A 230 5.42 -0.97 -0.63
CA SER A 230 5.11 -0.28 -1.87
C SER A 230 4.58 1.11 -1.56
N PRO A 231 4.51 2.02 -2.56
CA PRO A 231 3.99 3.37 -2.35
C PRO A 231 2.59 3.41 -1.75
N GLN A 232 1.80 2.33 -1.90
CA GLN A 232 0.49 2.21 -1.26
C GLN A 232 0.55 2.26 0.28
N ARG A 233 1.68 1.90 0.90
CA ARG A 233 1.91 2.04 2.34
C ARG A 233 2.23 3.47 2.75
N ALA A 234 2.62 4.34 1.82
CA ALA A 234 2.94 5.74 2.05
C ALA A 234 1.73 6.68 2.15
N LYS A 235 0.52 6.11 2.17
CA LYS A 235 -0.73 6.85 2.34
C LYS A 235 -1.77 6.11 3.18
N GLY A 236 -2.56 6.91 3.89
CA GLY A 236 -3.73 6.52 4.67
C GLY A 236 -5.01 6.55 3.84
N PHE A 237 -6.13 6.84 4.51
CA PHE A 237 -7.48 6.84 3.92
C PHE A 237 -7.72 8.01 2.96
N SER A 238 -7.19 9.18 3.28
CA SER A 238 -7.31 10.40 2.49
C SER A 238 -5.96 11.08 2.44
N LEU A 239 -5.51 11.42 1.22
CA LEU A 239 -4.17 11.96 1.02
C LEU A 239 -4.11 13.42 1.50
N ASN A 240 -3.25 13.67 2.49
CA ASN A 240 -2.88 14.99 2.93
C ASN A 240 -1.86 15.60 1.96
N VAL A 241 -2.38 16.35 0.99
CA VAL A 241 -1.57 17.07 -0.01
C VAL A 241 -0.81 18.24 0.61
N GLU A 242 -1.42 18.95 1.56
CA GLU A 242 -0.86 20.15 2.18
C GLU A 242 0.40 19.82 3.00
N GLY A 243 0.33 18.82 3.87
CA GLY A 243 1.47 18.35 4.68
C GLY A 243 2.62 17.84 3.82
N ARG A 244 2.32 17.12 2.73
CA ARG A 244 3.36 16.65 1.78
C ARG A 244 4.04 17.82 1.05
N ARG A 245 3.28 18.85 0.65
CA ARG A 245 3.85 20.08 0.07
C ARG A 245 4.70 20.83 1.08
N ALA A 246 4.24 20.95 2.33
CA ALA A 246 4.99 21.58 3.41
C ALA A 246 6.30 20.83 3.71
N ALA A 247 6.30 19.50 3.59
CA ALA A 247 7.51 18.67 3.69
C ALA A 247 8.44 18.78 2.46
N GLY A 248 8.02 19.46 1.38
CA GLY A 248 8.83 19.70 0.19
C GLY A 248 8.74 18.62 -0.89
N LEU A 249 7.76 17.71 -0.80
CA LEU A 249 7.47 16.78 -1.90
C LEU A 249 6.95 17.52 -3.12
N ASP A 250 7.48 17.16 -4.28
CA ASP A 250 7.09 17.81 -5.52
C ASP A 250 5.65 17.43 -5.94
N PRO A 251 4.97 18.28 -6.73
CA PRO A 251 3.60 18.02 -7.16
C PRO A 251 3.42 16.72 -7.95
N HIS A 252 4.44 16.28 -8.71
CA HIS A 252 4.35 15.05 -9.50
C HIS A 252 4.36 13.82 -8.59
N PHE A 253 5.26 13.75 -7.60
CA PHE A 253 5.26 12.69 -6.58
C PHE A 253 3.90 12.57 -5.89
N ILE A 254 3.35 13.70 -5.44
CA ILE A 254 2.07 13.72 -4.72
C ILE A 254 0.93 13.22 -5.61
N ALA A 255 0.92 13.63 -6.89
CA ALA A 255 -0.11 13.24 -7.84
C ALA A 255 -0.04 11.75 -8.17
N GLU A 256 1.16 11.20 -8.38
CA GLU A 256 1.37 9.77 -8.58
C GLU A 256 0.93 8.94 -7.37
N LEU A 257 1.36 9.33 -6.16
CA LEU A 257 0.96 8.67 -4.93
C LEU A 257 -0.57 8.71 -4.74
N ASN A 258 -1.23 9.81 -5.09
CA ASN A 258 -2.68 9.96 -4.96
C ASN A 258 -3.43 8.87 -5.73
N VAL A 259 -2.99 8.58 -6.96
CA VAL A 259 -3.64 7.64 -7.88
C VAL A 259 -3.04 6.22 -7.83
N TYR A 260 -1.92 6.02 -7.14
CA TYR A 260 -1.31 4.71 -6.97
C TYR A 260 -2.26 3.75 -6.23
N SER A 261 -2.31 2.49 -6.62
CA SER A 261 -3.00 1.47 -5.83
C SER A 261 -2.29 0.13 -5.96
N GLN A 262 -2.30 -0.64 -4.88
CA GLN A 262 -1.77 -2.00 -4.83
C GLN A 262 -2.35 -2.72 -3.61
N SER A 263 -2.41 -4.05 -3.64
CA SER A 263 -2.83 -4.81 -2.48
C SER A 263 -1.84 -4.74 -1.30
N LYS A 264 -2.39 -4.56 -0.09
CA LYS A 264 -1.68 -4.58 1.20
C LYS A 264 -1.65 -5.99 1.84
N GLY A 265 -1.82 -7.06 1.06
CA GLY A 265 -1.72 -8.46 1.50
C GLY A 265 -2.88 -9.36 1.09
N ARG A 266 -3.93 -8.83 0.44
CA ARG A 266 -4.95 -9.64 -0.24
C ARG A 266 -4.39 -10.16 -1.57
N THR A 267 -4.80 -11.34 -2.01
CA THR A 267 -4.52 -11.80 -3.38
C THR A 267 -5.45 -11.08 -4.38
N PRO A 268 -4.92 -10.26 -5.31
CA PRO A 268 -5.74 -9.47 -6.22
C PRO A 268 -6.29 -10.32 -7.37
N SER A 269 -7.46 -9.97 -7.89
CA SER A 269 -7.90 -10.47 -9.20
C SER A 269 -7.21 -9.68 -10.30
N VAL A 270 -6.81 -10.35 -11.38
CA VAL A 270 -6.19 -9.70 -12.55
C VAL A 270 -7.21 -9.63 -13.67
N PHE A 271 -7.49 -8.43 -14.15
CA PHE A 271 -8.43 -8.16 -15.21
C PHE A 271 -7.71 -7.78 -16.49
N VAL A 272 -8.29 -8.17 -17.63
CA VAL A 272 -7.81 -7.80 -18.96
C VAL A 272 -9.00 -7.45 -19.83
N PHE A 273 -8.92 -6.34 -20.54
CA PHE A 273 -9.89 -6.02 -21.58
C PHE A 273 -9.39 -6.57 -22.93
N ASN A 274 -9.97 -7.68 -23.38
CA ASN A 274 -9.67 -8.31 -24.67
C ASN A 274 -10.95 -8.45 -25.52
N PRO A 275 -11.38 -7.38 -26.20
CA PRO A 275 -12.68 -7.34 -26.89
C PRO A 275 -12.73 -8.12 -28.21
N TYR A 276 -11.66 -8.82 -28.59
CA TYR A 276 -11.53 -9.55 -29.86
C TYR A 276 -11.49 -11.06 -29.69
N ALA A 277 -11.92 -11.59 -28.54
CA ALA A 277 -11.83 -13.01 -28.24
C ALA A 277 -12.50 -13.86 -29.34
N GLU A 278 -13.68 -13.48 -29.84
CA GLU A 278 -14.38 -14.19 -30.90
C GLU A 278 -13.59 -14.21 -32.21
N ALA A 279 -12.93 -13.10 -32.56
CA ALA A 279 -12.14 -13.00 -33.78
C ALA A 279 -10.84 -13.83 -33.67
N PHE A 280 -10.19 -13.84 -32.50
CA PHE A 280 -9.06 -14.73 -32.22
C PHE A 280 -9.47 -16.21 -32.16
N ILE A 281 -10.69 -16.52 -31.72
CA ILE A 281 -11.24 -17.88 -31.80
C ILE A 281 -11.47 -18.29 -33.25
N ALA A 282 -12.05 -17.41 -34.07
CA ALA A 282 -12.40 -17.71 -35.45
C ALA A 282 -11.20 -17.80 -36.40
N HIS A 283 -10.21 -16.91 -36.23
CA HIS A 283 -9.09 -16.76 -37.17
C HIS A 283 -7.74 -17.12 -36.55
N GLY A 284 -7.67 -17.36 -35.25
CA GLY A 284 -6.40 -17.64 -34.56
C GLY A 284 -5.46 -16.43 -34.58
N LYS A 285 -4.15 -16.72 -34.56
CA LYS A 285 -3.09 -15.70 -34.48
C LYS A 285 -2.96 -14.79 -35.72
N THR A 286 -3.63 -15.13 -36.82
CA THR A 286 -3.59 -14.31 -38.04
C THR A 286 -4.57 -13.14 -37.99
N PHE A 287 -5.49 -13.12 -37.02
CA PHE A 287 -6.37 -11.99 -36.81
C PHE A 287 -5.59 -10.73 -36.46
N THR A 288 -5.85 -9.65 -37.19
CA THR A 288 -5.34 -8.32 -36.88
C THR A 288 -6.51 -7.34 -36.88
N PRO A 289 -6.80 -6.66 -35.76
CA PRO A 289 -7.89 -5.68 -35.73
C PRO A 289 -7.55 -4.49 -36.63
N GLY A 290 -8.57 -3.92 -37.28
CA GLY A 290 -8.42 -2.69 -38.04
C GLY A 290 -7.96 -1.53 -37.15
N LYS A 291 -7.34 -0.49 -37.72
CA LYS A 291 -6.74 0.63 -36.96
C LYS A 291 -7.72 1.30 -35.97
N GLN A 292 -8.96 1.55 -36.40
CA GLN A 292 -9.99 2.17 -35.56
C GLN A 292 -10.45 1.22 -34.44
N GLN A 293 -10.62 -0.06 -34.74
CA GLN A 293 -10.92 -1.07 -33.74
C GLN A 293 -9.81 -1.08 -32.69
N ALA A 294 -8.55 -1.25 -33.11
CA ALA A 294 -7.41 -1.30 -32.20
C ALA A 294 -7.30 -0.04 -31.32
N GLN A 295 -7.67 1.14 -31.84
CA GLN A 295 -7.73 2.36 -31.05
C GLN A 295 -8.84 2.29 -29.98
N LEU A 296 -10.06 1.88 -30.36
CA LEU A 296 -11.16 1.71 -29.42
C LEU A 296 -10.82 0.71 -28.31
N ALA A 297 -10.17 -0.41 -28.63
CA ALA A 297 -9.72 -1.38 -27.63
C ALA A 297 -8.71 -0.78 -26.64
N ARG A 298 -7.79 0.07 -27.11
CA ARG A 298 -6.85 0.78 -26.24
C ARG A 298 -7.55 1.78 -25.33
N ASP A 299 -8.48 2.56 -25.87
CA ASP A 299 -9.20 3.59 -25.11
C ASP A 299 -10.12 2.99 -24.04
N LEU A 300 -10.65 1.80 -24.31
CA LEU A 300 -11.50 1.05 -23.38
C LEU A 300 -10.73 0.04 -22.51
N ALA A 301 -9.40 -0.01 -22.60
CA ALA A 301 -8.59 -1.00 -21.88
C ALA A 301 -8.74 -0.91 -20.35
N ASN A 302 -9.11 0.26 -19.84
CA ASN A 302 -9.33 0.50 -18.42
C ASN A 302 -10.74 0.15 -17.94
N LEU A 303 -11.71 -0.19 -18.81
CA LEU A 303 -13.08 -0.52 -18.42
C LEU A 303 -13.19 -1.54 -17.27
N PRO A 304 -12.34 -2.59 -17.18
CA PRO A 304 -12.44 -3.54 -16.09
C PRO A 304 -12.21 -2.94 -14.69
N GLN A 305 -11.66 -1.72 -14.59
CA GLN A 305 -11.52 -1.01 -13.31
C GLN A 305 -12.85 -0.88 -12.56
N PHE A 306 -13.97 -0.78 -13.29
CA PHE A 306 -15.31 -0.62 -12.70
C PHE A 306 -15.93 -1.93 -12.24
N LEU A 307 -15.30 -3.07 -12.56
CA LEU A 307 -15.74 -4.41 -12.17
C LEU A 307 -14.93 -4.96 -10.97
N GLY A 308 -13.75 -4.39 -10.73
CA GLY A 308 -12.79 -4.82 -9.71
C GLY A 308 -12.89 -4.02 -8.41
N ARG A 309 -12.19 -4.49 -7.39
CA ARG A 309 -11.93 -3.76 -6.14
C ARG A 309 -10.74 -2.83 -6.32
N GLN A 310 -10.58 -1.87 -5.38
CA GLN A 310 -9.49 -0.88 -5.39
C GLN A 310 -8.08 -1.48 -5.42
N ASP A 311 -7.90 -2.72 -5.01
CA ASP A 311 -6.62 -3.40 -4.94
C ASP A 311 -6.53 -4.60 -5.90
N ASP A 312 -7.48 -4.73 -6.83
CA ASP A 312 -7.34 -5.62 -7.99
C ASP A 312 -6.41 -5.01 -9.04
N VAL A 313 -5.97 -5.83 -9.99
CA VAL A 313 -5.03 -5.46 -11.04
C VAL A 313 -5.78 -5.36 -12.37
N VAL A 314 -5.55 -4.30 -13.14
CA VAL A 314 -6.00 -4.18 -14.53
C VAL A 314 -4.78 -4.09 -15.44
N LEU A 315 -4.62 -5.09 -16.31
CA LEU A 315 -3.57 -5.08 -17.33
C LEU A 315 -4.00 -4.15 -18.46
N VAL A 316 -3.12 -3.21 -18.83
CA VAL A 316 -3.38 -2.23 -19.87
C VAL A 316 -2.18 -2.12 -20.81
N PRO A 317 -2.39 -1.82 -22.10
CA PRO A 317 -1.29 -1.55 -23.02
C PRO A 317 -0.55 -0.26 -22.66
N LYS A 318 -1.26 0.71 -22.06
CA LYS A 318 -0.74 1.98 -21.58
C LYS A 318 -1.50 2.42 -20.33
N ARG A 319 -0.79 2.84 -19.29
CA ARG A 319 -1.40 3.35 -18.05
C ARG A 319 -2.17 4.65 -18.34
N PRO A 320 -3.42 4.78 -17.86
CA PRO A 320 -4.15 6.04 -17.94
C PRO A 320 -3.40 7.18 -17.23
N SER A 321 -3.50 8.39 -17.76
CA SER A 321 -2.80 9.55 -17.18
C SER A 321 -3.25 9.83 -15.74
N VAL A 322 -2.35 10.42 -14.93
CA VAL A 322 -2.67 10.84 -13.56
C VAL A 322 -3.86 11.80 -13.52
N HIS A 323 -3.98 12.70 -14.52
CA HIS A 323 -5.12 13.60 -14.64
C HIS A 323 -6.44 12.83 -14.79
N PHE A 324 -6.49 11.86 -15.69
CA PHE A 324 -7.67 11.02 -15.89
C PHE A 324 -8.01 10.23 -14.61
N LEU A 325 -7.02 9.57 -14.01
CA LEU A 325 -7.22 8.77 -12.80
C LEU A 325 -7.66 9.62 -11.60
N SER A 326 -7.15 10.85 -11.48
CA SER A 326 -7.61 11.80 -10.47
C SER A 326 -9.08 12.15 -10.68
N GLY A 327 -9.53 12.36 -11.93
CA GLY A 327 -10.95 12.59 -12.25
C GLY A 327 -11.84 11.41 -11.87
N ILE A 328 -11.42 10.18 -12.18
CA ILE A 328 -12.15 8.96 -11.79
C ILE A 328 -12.27 8.84 -10.27
N LYS A 329 -11.18 9.10 -9.53
CA LYS A 329 -11.18 9.08 -8.07
C LYS A 329 -12.09 10.16 -7.47
N GLN A 330 -12.08 11.36 -8.04
CA GLN A 330 -12.95 12.47 -7.61
C GLN A 330 -14.44 12.16 -7.86
N ALA A 331 -14.74 11.39 -8.90
CA ALA A 331 -16.08 10.89 -9.18
C ALA A 331 -16.53 9.75 -8.22
N GLY A 332 -15.70 9.38 -7.23
CA GLY A 332 -16.04 8.39 -6.20
C GLY A 332 -15.70 6.95 -6.58
N PHE A 333 -15.05 6.72 -7.72
CA PHE A 333 -14.62 5.38 -8.12
C PHE A 333 -13.28 5.03 -7.50
N ALA A 334 -13.17 3.80 -7.01
CA ALA A 334 -11.90 3.29 -6.55
C ALA A 334 -10.98 2.97 -7.72
N LEU A 335 -9.68 3.21 -7.54
CA LEU A 335 -8.68 2.94 -8.57
C LEU A 335 -8.01 1.60 -8.31
N PRO A 336 -7.97 0.67 -9.29
CA PRO A 336 -7.17 -0.54 -9.20
C PRO A 336 -5.68 -0.25 -9.38
N GLU A 337 -4.86 -1.29 -9.22
CA GLU A 337 -3.48 -1.30 -9.69
C GLU A 337 -3.46 -1.43 -11.22
N PHE A 338 -2.90 -0.46 -11.92
CA PHE A 338 -2.67 -0.57 -13.36
C PHE A 338 -1.28 -1.13 -13.63
N VAL A 339 -1.22 -2.25 -14.35
CA VAL A 339 0.05 -2.82 -14.84
C VAL A 339 0.13 -2.58 -16.34
N GLU A 340 1.10 -1.76 -16.74
CA GLU A 340 1.36 -1.45 -18.14
C GLU A 340 2.19 -2.55 -18.77
N LEU A 341 1.67 -3.13 -19.86
CA LEU A 341 2.30 -4.23 -20.57
C LEU A 341 3.20 -3.78 -21.72
N GLY A 342 3.14 -2.51 -22.16
CA GLY A 342 3.84 -2.07 -23.36
C GLY A 342 3.45 -2.86 -24.62
N ALA A 343 4.26 -2.76 -25.68
CA ALA A 343 4.09 -3.59 -26.87
C ALA A 343 4.53 -5.04 -26.60
N ALA A 344 3.87 -6.04 -27.18
CA ALA A 344 4.20 -7.45 -26.94
C ALA A 344 5.64 -7.84 -27.32
N THR A 345 6.27 -7.07 -28.22
CA THR A 345 7.67 -7.24 -28.65
C THR A 345 8.68 -6.57 -27.72
N ASP A 346 8.22 -5.79 -26.74
CA ASP A 346 9.06 -5.04 -25.82
C ASP A 346 9.47 -5.92 -24.63
N ALA A 347 10.73 -5.81 -24.21
CA ALA A 347 11.22 -6.47 -23.01
C ALA A 347 10.45 -6.04 -21.75
N SER A 348 9.87 -4.83 -21.76
CA SER A 348 9.00 -4.32 -20.70
C SER A 348 7.75 -5.20 -20.48
N HIS A 349 7.20 -5.80 -21.55
CA HIS A 349 6.04 -6.68 -21.50
C HIS A 349 6.30 -7.92 -20.64
N THR A 350 7.42 -8.59 -20.93
CA THR A 350 7.82 -9.79 -20.21
C THR A 350 8.20 -9.45 -18.77
N ALA A 351 8.80 -8.27 -18.52
CA ALA A 351 9.13 -7.83 -17.17
C ALA A 351 7.87 -7.60 -16.32
N ALA A 352 6.88 -6.87 -16.83
CA ALA A 352 5.64 -6.58 -16.09
C ALA A 352 4.88 -7.85 -15.69
N LEU A 353 4.76 -8.83 -16.60
CA LEU A 353 4.11 -10.11 -16.30
C LEU A 353 4.93 -10.97 -15.35
N ARG A 354 6.26 -10.94 -15.43
CA ARG A 354 7.14 -11.66 -14.50
C ARG A 354 7.05 -11.10 -13.09
N ASP A 355 7.06 -9.77 -12.95
CA ASP A 355 6.94 -9.10 -11.65
C ASP A 355 5.55 -9.32 -11.04
N LEU A 356 4.50 -9.32 -11.86
CA LEU A 356 3.17 -9.70 -11.39
C LEU A 356 3.10 -11.20 -11.04
N GLY A 357 3.77 -12.04 -11.82
CA GLY A 357 3.86 -13.48 -11.63
C GLY A 357 4.63 -13.90 -10.38
N SER A 358 5.45 -13.05 -9.76
CA SER A 358 6.08 -13.37 -8.47
C SER A 358 5.14 -13.21 -7.26
N ARG A 359 3.94 -12.65 -7.48
CA ARG A 359 2.96 -12.36 -6.43
C ARG A 359 1.90 -13.45 -6.39
N LYS A 360 1.35 -13.72 -5.20
CA LYS A 360 0.13 -14.54 -5.08
C LYS A 360 -1.08 -13.77 -5.62
N LEU A 361 -1.79 -14.36 -6.57
CA LEU A 361 -2.94 -13.78 -7.26
C LEU A 361 -4.23 -14.53 -6.87
N GLY A 362 -5.35 -13.82 -6.86
CA GLY A 362 -6.64 -14.36 -6.47
C GLY A 362 -7.28 -15.13 -7.61
N ARG A 363 -7.62 -14.43 -8.69
CA ARG A 363 -8.29 -14.98 -9.89
C ARG A 363 -7.83 -14.25 -11.14
N LEU A 364 -8.04 -14.86 -12.30
CA LEU A 364 -7.81 -14.23 -13.60
C LEU A 364 -9.17 -13.99 -14.28
N ARG A 365 -9.39 -12.75 -14.71
CA ARG A 365 -10.68 -12.26 -15.22
C ARG A 365 -10.47 -11.50 -16.53
N PRO A 366 -10.09 -12.17 -17.63
CA PRO A 366 -10.17 -11.55 -18.94
C PRO A 366 -11.64 -11.23 -19.27
N TRP A 367 -11.85 -10.27 -20.17
CA TRP A 367 -13.18 -9.92 -20.68
C TRP A 367 -13.86 -11.14 -21.30
N ALA A 368 -13.09 -11.93 -22.04
CA ALA A 368 -13.49 -13.24 -22.52
C ALA A 368 -12.29 -14.18 -22.54
N TRP A 369 -12.52 -15.46 -22.21
CA TRP A 369 -11.48 -16.48 -22.36
C TRP A 369 -11.35 -16.90 -23.82
N GLY A 370 -10.17 -16.67 -24.40
CA GLY A 370 -9.82 -17.04 -25.77
C GLY A 370 -8.36 -17.49 -25.88
N PRO A 371 -7.90 -17.89 -27.07
CA PRO A 371 -6.49 -18.23 -27.32
C PRO A 371 -5.52 -17.10 -26.93
N ASP A 372 -5.90 -15.86 -27.22
CA ASP A 372 -5.17 -14.62 -26.94
C ASP A 372 -5.00 -14.37 -25.43
N SER A 373 -6.10 -14.43 -24.66
CA SER A 373 -6.04 -14.20 -23.22
C SER A 373 -5.34 -15.33 -22.48
N ALA A 374 -5.52 -16.58 -22.95
CA ALA A 374 -4.85 -17.75 -22.36
C ALA A 374 -3.34 -17.68 -22.53
N GLU A 375 -2.86 -17.25 -23.70
CA GLU A 375 -1.42 -17.05 -23.96
C GLU A 375 -0.86 -15.90 -23.12
N LEU A 376 -1.54 -14.75 -23.10
CA LEU A 376 -1.13 -13.59 -22.31
C LEU A 376 -1.01 -13.91 -20.81
N LEU A 377 -1.98 -14.65 -20.28
CA LEU A 377 -2.09 -14.91 -18.84
C LEU A 377 -1.37 -16.19 -18.38
N ALA A 378 -0.89 -17.02 -19.30
CA ALA A 378 -0.19 -18.26 -18.97
C ALA A 378 0.96 -18.09 -17.96
N PRO A 379 1.80 -17.03 -18.03
CA PRO A 379 2.86 -16.81 -17.04
C PRO A 379 2.36 -16.62 -15.60
N LEU A 380 1.08 -16.28 -15.41
CA LEU A 380 0.50 -15.99 -14.11
C LEU A 380 -0.15 -17.21 -13.45
N PHE A 381 -0.44 -18.28 -14.21
CA PHE A 381 -1.25 -19.42 -13.74
C PHE A 381 -0.68 -20.09 -12.49
N ALA A 382 0.64 -20.26 -12.42
CA ALA A 382 1.32 -20.92 -11.31
C ALA A 382 1.12 -20.24 -9.94
N ASN A 383 0.71 -18.95 -9.94
CA ASN A 383 0.59 -18.15 -8.72
C ASN A 383 -0.86 -17.75 -8.39
N VAL A 384 -1.85 -18.31 -9.10
CA VAL A 384 -3.28 -18.09 -8.83
C VAL A 384 -3.75 -19.06 -7.75
N THR A 385 -4.31 -18.52 -6.66
CA THR A 385 -4.71 -19.33 -5.49
C THR A 385 -6.21 -19.62 -5.42
N GLY A 386 -7.04 -18.91 -6.20
CA GLY A 386 -8.50 -18.92 -6.05
C GLY A 386 -9.27 -19.68 -7.14
N GLU A 387 -8.58 -20.23 -8.14
CA GLU A 387 -9.16 -21.04 -9.20
C GLU A 387 -8.07 -21.91 -9.86
N GLU A 388 -8.29 -23.22 -9.97
CA GLU A 388 -7.46 -24.08 -10.81
C GLU A 388 -7.98 -23.98 -12.25
N ARG A 389 -7.38 -23.08 -13.04
CA ARG A 389 -7.62 -23.03 -14.48
C ARG A 389 -6.39 -23.48 -15.25
N THR A 390 -6.62 -24.36 -16.23
CA THR A 390 -5.61 -24.74 -17.22
C THR A 390 -5.87 -24.04 -18.55
N ALA A 391 -4.84 -23.91 -19.40
CA ALA A 391 -4.95 -23.29 -20.71
C ALA A 391 -6.00 -23.95 -21.64
N ASN A 392 -6.47 -25.15 -21.29
CA ASN A 392 -7.48 -25.94 -22.01
C ASN A 392 -8.92 -25.55 -21.63
N GLN A 393 -9.14 -24.90 -20.48
CA GLN A 393 -10.46 -24.47 -20.01
C GLN A 393 -10.85 -23.09 -20.53
N ARG A 394 -10.79 -22.92 -21.85
CA ARG A 394 -11.17 -21.66 -22.53
C ARG A 394 -12.69 -21.52 -22.68
N PHE A 395 -13.39 -22.65 -22.72
CA PHE A 395 -14.81 -22.72 -23.04
C PHE A 395 -15.59 -23.42 -21.92
N ASN A 396 -16.76 -22.89 -21.59
CA ASN A 396 -17.69 -23.54 -20.66
C ASN A 396 -18.80 -24.21 -21.47
N GLU A 397 -18.63 -25.49 -21.75
CA GLU A 397 -19.61 -26.29 -22.52
C GLU A 397 -21.00 -26.29 -21.86
N GLY A 398 -21.08 -26.19 -20.53
CA GLY A 398 -22.34 -26.21 -19.78
C GLY A 398 -23.25 -24.99 -20.02
N ILE A 399 -22.69 -23.86 -20.46
CA ILE A 399 -23.47 -22.66 -20.82
C ILE A 399 -23.38 -22.32 -22.31
N ALA A 400 -22.46 -22.94 -23.04
CA ALA A 400 -22.25 -22.75 -24.48
C ALA A 400 -23.53 -22.79 -25.29
N GLN A 401 -24.40 -23.76 -24.99
CA GLN A 401 -25.66 -23.95 -25.68
C GLN A 401 -26.56 -22.72 -25.56
N LEU A 402 -26.57 -22.03 -24.40
CA LEU A 402 -27.38 -20.82 -24.17
C LEU A 402 -27.02 -19.66 -25.09
N TYR A 403 -25.77 -19.63 -25.58
CA TYR A 403 -25.27 -18.61 -26.49
C TYR A 403 -25.26 -19.07 -27.95
N SER A 404 -25.76 -20.28 -28.24
CA SER A 404 -25.87 -20.77 -29.61
C SER A 404 -27.06 -20.12 -30.31
N LYS A 405 -26.89 -19.75 -31.59
CA LYS A 405 -27.99 -19.24 -32.43
C LYS A 405 -29.16 -20.21 -32.49
N ALA A 406 -28.89 -21.51 -32.48
CA ALA A 406 -29.90 -22.56 -32.47
C ALA A 406 -30.77 -22.50 -31.21
N TRP A 407 -30.15 -22.38 -30.04
CA TRP A 407 -30.88 -22.24 -28.78
C TRP A 407 -31.64 -20.91 -28.70
N SER A 408 -31.03 -19.78 -29.11
CA SER A 408 -31.73 -18.49 -29.14
C SER A 408 -32.94 -18.51 -30.08
N ALA A 409 -32.82 -19.15 -31.25
CA ALA A 409 -33.93 -19.32 -32.18
C ALA A 409 -35.03 -20.22 -31.61
N ALA A 410 -34.67 -21.33 -30.96
CA ALA A 410 -35.63 -22.22 -30.30
C ALA A 410 -36.35 -21.53 -29.12
N LEU A 411 -35.62 -20.74 -28.31
CA LEU A 411 -36.20 -19.95 -27.23
C LEU A 411 -37.17 -18.89 -27.77
N LEU A 412 -36.77 -18.16 -28.82
CA LEU A 412 -37.61 -17.17 -29.47
C LEU A 412 -38.88 -17.81 -30.05
N GLN A 413 -38.77 -18.97 -30.72
CA GLN A 413 -39.94 -19.72 -31.20
C GLN A 413 -40.87 -20.12 -30.05
N LYS A 414 -40.31 -20.60 -28.93
CA LYS A 414 -41.09 -20.94 -27.73
C LYS A 414 -41.85 -19.71 -27.21
N PHE A 415 -41.16 -18.57 -27.10
CA PHE A 415 -41.76 -17.31 -26.67
C PHE A 415 -42.90 -16.84 -27.59
N LEU A 416 -42.66 -16.83 -28.91
CA LEU A 416 -43.66 -16.48 -29.92
C LEU A 416 -44.85 -17.46 -29.94
N SER A 417 -44.61 -18.74 -29.66
CA SER A 417 -45.67 -19.75 -29.57
C SER A 417 -46.50 -19.66 -28.29
N SER A 418 -45.92 -19.15 -27.19
CA SER A 418 -46.63 -18.85 -25.95
C SER A 418 -47.43 -17.55 -26.02
N GLU A 419 -47.04 -16.60 -26.88
CA GLU A 419 -47.81 -15.39 -27.20
C GLU A 419 -48.82 -15.61 -28.34
N ARG A 420 -49.59 -16.69 -28.30
CA ARG A 420 -50.91 -16.65 -28.96
C ARG A 420 -51.81 -15.74 -28.12
N CYS A 421 -51.68 -14.42 -28.35
CA CYS A 421 -52.68 -13.44 -27.94
C CYS A 421 -54.06 -13.95 -28.42
N PRO A 422 -55.11 -13.91 -27.59
CA PRO A 422 -56.46 -14.09 -28.09
C PRO A 422 -56.71 -13.05 -29.19
N PRO A 423 -57.43 -13.37 -30.27
CA PRO A 423 -57.75 -12.38 -31.28
C PRO A 423 -58.58 -11.25 -30.63
N GLY A 424 -57.95 -10.08 -30.43
CA GLY A 424 -58.64 -8.89 -29.88
C GLY A 424 -57.81 -7.97 -28.98
N SER A 425 -56.65 -8.37 -28.45
CA SER A 425 -55.81 -7.48 -27.64
C SER A 425 -54.75 -6.77 -28.48
N TYR A 426 -55.11 -5.61 -29.01
CA TYR A 426 -54.13 -4.63 -29.50
C TYR A 426 -53.47 -3.95 -28.30
N TRP A 427 -52.20 -4.23 -28.06
CA TRP A 427 -51.36 -3.41 -27.19
C TRP A 427 -50.83 -2.24 -28.01
N LEU A 428 -51.30 -1.03 -27.68
CA LEU A 428 -50.66 0.25 -28.01
C LEU A 428 -49.86 0.70 -26.78
#